data_AF-A0A5C1B9V0-F1
#
_entry.id   AF-A0A5C1B9V0-F1
#
_cell.length_a   1.000
_cell.length_b   1.000
_cell.length_c   1.000
_cell.angle_alpha   90.00
_cell.angle_beta   90.00
_cell.angle_gamma   90.00
#
_symmetry.space_group_name_H-M   'P 1'
#
loop_
_entity.id
_entity.type
_entity.pdbx_description
1 polymer ?
#
loop_
_entity_poly.entity_id
_entity_poly.type
_entity_poly.pdbx_seq_one_letter_code
_entity_poly.pdbx_strand_id
1 'polypeptide(L)'
;MSADIERFRLDDASPYKNQFLESLLVPSGTDLLMLSGVTPPVVDATVPDDTVAAYGDTETQTRGILKDIAATLAKRGFAMSDIVKMQAFLVGDPAKGGKADFQAFSKAYLEFFGTSENPNIPVRTRAQVTSLVWPGWLVEIEVIAAKRR
;
A
#
# COMPACT_ATOMS: atom_id res chain seq x y z
N MET A 1 -28.27 -9.17 -11.88
CA MET A 1 -27.50 -9.10 -10.63
C MET A 1 -26.03 -9.12 -11.01
N SER A 2 -25.22 -8.14 -10.59
CA SER A 2 -23.78 -8.13 -10.88
C SER A 2 -23.05 -9.08 -9.91
N ALA A 3 -22.20 -9.96 -10.44
CA ALA A 3 -21.40 -10.91 -9.66
C ALA A 3 -20.46 -10.17 -8.69
N ASP A 4 -20.07 -10.82 -7.58
CA ASP A 4 -19.10 -10.27 -6.60
C ASP A 4 -17.69 -10.24 -7.18
N ILE A 5 -16.83 -9.38 -6.62
CA ILE A 5 -15.39 -9.47 -6.89
C ILE A 5 -14.92 -10.82 -6.33
N GLU A 6 -14.56 -11.74 -7.21
CA GLU A 6 -14.05 -13.06 -6.85
C GLU A 6 -12.59 -12.93 -6.43
N ARG A 7 -12.23 -13.53 -5.29
CA ARG A 7 -10.90 -13.42 -4.70
C ARG A 7 -10.31 -14.80 -4.51
N PHE A 8 -9.18 -15.06 -5.14
CA PHE A 8 -8.48 -16.34 -5.09
C PHE A 8 -7.31 -16.21 -4.11
N ARG A 9 -7.41 -16.92 -2.98
CA ARG A 9 -6.40 -16.92 -1.92
C ARG A 9 -5.24 -17.83 -2.34
N LEU A 10 -4.05 -17.50 -1.85
CA LEU A 10 -2.92 -18.42 -1.93
C LEU A 10 -3.22 -19.70 -1.15
N ASP A 11 -2.51 -20.78 -1.52
CA ASP A 11 -2.52 -22.05 -0.79
C ASP A 11 -2.24 -21.85 0.71
N ASP A 12 -2.89 -22.67 1.55
CA ASP A 12 -2.79 -22.60 3.01
C ASP A 12 -1.39 -22.84 3.57
N ALA A 13 -0.52 -23.53 2.82
CA ALA A 13 0.88 -23.73 3.17
C ALA A 13 1.75 -22.48 2.93
N SER A 14 1.26 -21.49 2.18
CA SER A 14 2.02 -20.28 1.90
C SER A 14 2.18 -19.42 3.17
N PRO A 15 3.41 -19.02 3.54
CA PRO A 15 3.62 -18.09 4.65
C PRO A 15 3.09 -16.67 4.34
N TYR A 16 2.67 -16.42 3.10
CA TYR A 16 2.17 -15.12 2.64
C TYR A 16 0.65 -15.05 2.47
N LYS A 17 -0.10 -16.13 2.79
CA LYS A 17 -1.55 -16.22 2.53
C LYS A 17 -2.41 -15.12 3.14
N ASN A 18 -1.94 -14.51 4.23
CA ASN A 18 -2.62 -13.40 4.90
C ASN A 18 -2.13 -12.02 4.44
N GLN A 19 -1.18 -11.96 3.49
CA GLN A 19 -0.56 -10.71 3.07
C GLN A 19 -1.05 -10.20 1.72
N PHE A 20 -1.31 -11.09 0.76
CA PHE A 20 -1.89 -10.74 -0.55
C PHE A 20 -2.66 -11.92 -1.18
N LEU A 21 -3.49 -11.63 -2.18
CA LEU A 21 -4.20 -12.63 -2.98
C LEU A 21 -3.33 -13.22 -4.09
N GLU A 22 -3.59 -14.47 -4.47
CA GLU A 22 -3.03 -15.06 -5.69
C GLU A 22 -3.53 -14.30 -6.92
N SER A 23 -4.84 -14.14 -7.01
CA SER A 23 -5.52 -13.42 -8.08
C SER A 23 -6.90 -12.94 -7.63
N LEU A 24 -7.53 -12.09 -8.44
CA LEU A 24 -8.92 -11.67 -8.26
C LEU A 24 -9.56 -11.39 -9.63
N LEU A 25 -10.88 -11.52 -9.70
CA LEU A 25 -11.66 -11.18 -10.88
C LEU A 25 -12.58 -9.99 -10.56
N VAL A 26 -12.47 -8.92 -11.35
CA VAL A 26 -13.37 -7.76 -11.25
C VAL A 26 -14.49 -7.93 -12.29
N PRO A 27 -15.75 -8.08 -11.88
CA PRO A 27 -16.86 -8.31 -12.80
C PRO A 27 -17.33 -7.00 -13.45
N SER A 28 -18.08 -7.13 -14.55
CA SER A 28 -18.75 -6.02 -15.21
C SER A 28 -19.68 -5.25 -14.26
N GLY A 29 -19.78 -3.93 -14.44
CA GLY A 29 -20.61 -3.08 -13.57
C GLY A 29 -19.92 -2.64 -12.28
N THR A 30 -18.60 -2.81 -12.21
CA THR A 30 -17.75 -2.30 -11.11
C THR A 30 -17.07 -1.02 -11.55
N ASP A 31 -17.10 0.01 -10.71
CA ASP A 31 -16.33 1.22 -10.90
C ASP A 31 -14.91 1.01 -10.39
N LEU A 32 -13.93 1.43 -11.20
CA LEU A 32 -12.53 1.41 -10.85
C LEU A 32 -12.07 2.83 -10.52
N LEU A 33 -11.43 2.98 -9.37
CA LEU A 33 -10.74 4.19 -8.97
C LEU A 33 -9.24 3.90 -8.89
N MET A 34 -8.48 4.54 -9.77
CA MET A 34 -7.02 4.44 -9.82
C MET A 34 -6.42 5.68 -9.16
N LEU A 35 -5.52 5.49 -8.21
CA LEU A 35 -4.75 6.58 -7.61
C LEU A 35 -3.38 6.63 -8.27
N SER A 36 -2.84 7.84 -8.46
CA SER A 36 -1.40 8.01 -8.70
C SER A 36 -0.58 7.45 -7.53
N GLY A 37 0.72 7.26 -7.73
CA GLY A 37 1.64 6.92 -6.66
C GLY A 37 1.53 7.93 -5.50
N VAL A 38 1.29 7.42 -4.30
CA VAL A 38 1.19 8.21 -3.07
C VAL A 38 2.51 8.10 -2.31
N THR A 39 3.03 9.26 -1.93
CA THR A 39 4.35 9.46 -1.35
C THR A 39 4.22 9.79 0.14
N PRO A 40 5.31 9.68 0.92
CA PRO A 40 5.27 9.91 2.36
C PRO A 40 4.92 11.36 2.72
N PRO A 41 4.08 11.59 3.74
CA PRO A 41 3.87 12.93 4.29
C PRO A 41 5.10 13.37 5.11
N VAL A 42 5.37 14.68 5.14
CA VAL A 42 6.38 15.27 6.04
C VAL A 42 5.91 15.12 7.49
N VAL A 43 6.77 14.58 8.35
CA VAL A 43 6.53 14.41 9.79
C VAL A 43 7.42 15.30 10.66
N ASP A 44 8.54 15.76 10.13
CA ASP A 44 9.41 16.75 10.76
C ASP A 44 9.83 17.81 9.74
N ALA A 45 9.20 18.99 9.81
CA ALA A 45 9.49 20.12 8.94
C ALA A 45 10.68 20.97 9.44
N THR A 46 11.34 20.58 10.54
CA THR A 46 12.48 21.32 11.11
C THR A 46 13.82 20.84 10.58
N VAL A 47 13.84 19.70 9.90
CA VAL A 47 15.01 19.14 9.19
C VAL A 47 14.86 19.35 7.68
N PRO A 48 15.97 19.32 6.90
CA PRO A 48 15.88 19.43 5.45
C PRO A 48 15.00 18.33 4.85
N ASP A 49 14.12 18.73 3.93
CA ASP A 49 13.13 17.84 3.33
C ASP A 49 13.76 16.78 2.43
N ASP A 50 14.99 16.93 1.97
CA ASP A 50 15.74 15.90 1.24
C ASP A 50 16.29 14.77 2.13
N THR A 51 15.98 14.76 3.42
CA THR A 51 16.42 13.72 4.37
C THR A 51 15.33 12.71 4.70
N VAL A 52 15.73 11.46 5.00
CA VAL A 52 14.81 10.44 5.54
C VAL A 52 14.16 10.92 6.84
N ALA A 53 14.88 11.69 7.67
CA ALA A 53 14.39 12.21 8.94
C ALA A 53 13.13 13.08 8.78
N ALA A 54 13.00 13.82 7.66
CA ALA A 54 11.82 14.64 7.39
C ALA A 54 10.52 13.83 7.27
N TYR A 55 10.60 12.55 6.89
CA TYR A 55 9.46 11.66 6.63
C TYR A 55 9.36 10.47 7.59
N GLY A 56 10.44 10.16 8.32
CA GLY A 56 10.56 9.01 9.21
C GLY A 56 11.07 7.75 8.51
N ASP A 57 11.14 6.65 9.25
CA ASP A 57 11.57 5.34 8.74
C ASP A 57 10.54 4.69 7.80
N THR A 58 10.90 3.55 7.20
CA THR A 58 10.02 2.83 6.25
C THR A 58 8.63 2.54 6.83
N GLU A 59 8.54 2.21 8.13
CA GLU A 59 7.26 1.94 8.81
C GLU A 59 6.41 3.22 8.92
N THR A 60 7.03 4.32 9.36
CA THR A 60 6.39 5.63 9.51
C THR A 60 5.88 6.16 8.17
N GLN A 61 6.72 6.10 7.13
CA GLN A 61 6.36 6.51 5.78
C GLN A 61 5.21 5.67 5.22
N THR A 62 5.30 4.33 5.32
CA THR A 62 4.24 3.42 4.85
C THR A 62 2.90 3.73 5.53
N ARG A 63 2.91 3.93 6.85
CA ARG A 63 1.68 4.26 7.59
C ARG A 63 1.10 5.61 7.17
N GLY A 64 1.94 6.62 6.96
CA GLY A 64 1.52 7.92 6.45
C GLY A 64 0.83 7.81 5.09
N ILE A 65 1.48 7.11 4.15
CA ILE A 65 0.95 6.85 2.80
C ILE A 65 -0.41 6.16 2.86
N LEU A 66 -0.55 5.10 3.68
CA LEU A 66 -1.81 4.35 3.79
C LEU A 66 -2.95 5.19 4.39
N LYS A 67 -2.65 6.11 5.30
CA LYS A 67 -3.63 7.08 5.82
C LYS A 67 -4.07 8.06 4.74
N ASP A 68 -3.15 8.57 3.92
CA ASP A 68 -3.47 9.49 2.84
C ASP A 68 -4.26 8.82 1.70
N ILE A 69 -3.95 7.55 1.40
CA ILE A 69 -4.75 6.71 0.50
C ILE A 69 -6.17 6.56 1.06
N ALA A 70 -6.32 6.20 2.34
CA ALA A 70 -7.64 6.05 2.97
C ALA A 70 -8.47 7.34 2.88
N ALA A 71 -7.85 8.49 3.18
CA ALA A 71 -8.49 9.80 3.07
C ALA A 71 -8.88 10.15 1.62
N THR A 72 -8.03 9.79 0.65
CA THR A 72 -8.27 10.02 -0.77
C THR A 72 -9.43 9.18 -1.30
N LEU A 73 -9.49 7.90 -0.92
CA LEU A 73 -10.59 7.00 -1.26
C LEU A 73 -11.91 7.50 -0.66
N ALA A 74 -11.90 7.89 0.62
CA ALA A 74 -13.11 8.36 1.33
C ALA A 74 -13.74 9.58 0.65
N LYS A 75 -12.93 10.54 0.17
CA LYS A 75 -13.41 11.72 -0.59
C LYS A 75 -14.15 11.36 -1.88
N ARG A 76 -13.98 10.13 -2.39
CA ARG A 76 -14.54 9.64 -3.65
C ARG A 76 -15.58 8.54 -3.42
N GLY A 77 -15.95 8.27 -2.16
CA GLY A 77 -16.92 7.25 -1.80
C GLY A 77 -16.38 5.82 -1.80
N PHE A 78 -15.06 5.64 -1.80
CA PHE A 78 -14.38 4.34 -1.67
C PHE A 78 -13.81 4.18 -0.25
N ALA A 79 -13.49 2.95 0.15
CA ALA A 79 -12.84 2.60 1.40
C ALA A 79 -11.57 1.78 1.16
N MET A 80 -10.74 1.61 2.20
CA MET A 80 -9.54 0.75 2.13
C MET A 80 -9.87 -0.70 1.75
N SER A 81 -11.05 -1.19 2.13
CA SER A 81 -11.54 -2.54 1.79
C SER A 81 -11.90 -2.71 0.31
N ASP A 82 -12.02 -1.61 -0.45
CA ASP A 82 -12.27 -1.61 -1.89
C ASP A 82 -10.95 -1.74 -2.69
N ILE A 83 -9.78 -1.59 -2.06
CA ILE A 83 -8.50 -1.74 -2.76
C ILE A 83 -8.35 -3.19 -3.21
N VAL A 84 -8.25 -3.38 -4.53
CA VAL A 84 -8.09 -4.68 -5.17
C VAL A 84 -6.66 -4.93 -5.60
N LYS A 85 -5.92 -3.89 -6.01
CA LYS A 85 -4.51 -4.02 -6.40
C LYS A 85 -3.65 -2.98 -5.71
N MET A 86 -2.46 -3.40 -5.26
CA MET A 86 -1.45 -2.53 -4.69
C MET A 86 -0.07 -2.82 -5.30
N GLN A 87 0.67 -1.77 -5.61
CA GLN A 87 2.09 -1.84 -5.96
C GLN A 87 2.86 -0.94 -5.00
N ALA A 88 3.90 -1.47 -4.38
CA ALA A 88 4.77 -0.72 -3.47
C ALA A 88 6.22 -0.75 -3.97
N PHE A 89 6.81 0.43 -4.11
CA PHE A 89 8.20 0.61 -4.52
C PHE A 89 8.98 1.12 -3.32
N LEU A 90 10.01 0.38 -2.91
CA LEU A 90 10.82 0.70 -1.74
C LEU A 90 12.25 1.05 -2.15
N VAL A 91 12.85 2.02 -1.49
CA VAL A 91 14.27 2.35 -1.64
C VAL A 91 15.06 1.70 -0.50
N GLY A 92 16.33 1.39 -0.77
CA GLY A 92 17.24 0.90 0.24
C GLY A 92 17.47 1.92 1.35
N ASP A 93 17.15 1.57 2.59
CA ASP A 93 17.41 2.44 3.75
C ASP A 93 18.93 2.40 4.08
N PRO A 94 19.63 3.55 4.11
CA PRO A 94 21.04 3.61 4.49
C PRO A 94 21.31 3.00 5.88
N ALA A 95 20.40 3.16 6.84
CA ALA A 95 20.50 2.56 8.17
C ALA A 95 20.34 1.03 8.16
N LYS A 96 19.88 0.46 7.03
CA LYS A 96 19.74 -0.98 6.79
C LYS A 96 20.74 -1.49 5.75
N GLY A 97 21.82 -0.75 5.51
CA GLY A 97 22.86 -1.12 4.55
C GLY A 97 22.38 -1.08 3.09
N GLY A 98 21.47 -0.14 2.76
CA GLY A 98 20.96 0.05 1.40
C GLY A 98 19.96 -1.03 0.96
N LYS A 99 19.34 -1.73 1.91
CA LYS A 99 18.28 -2.72 1.66
C LYS A 99 16.92 -2.14 2.01
N ALA A 100 15.93 -2.42 1.18
CA ALA A 100 14.55 -2.06 1.46
C ALA A 100 14.06 -2.79 2.71
N ASP A 101 13.43 -2.06 3.64
CA ASP A 101 12.88 -2.65 4.86
C ASP A 101 11.46 -3.20 4.61
N PHE A 102 11.39 -4.35 3.93
CA PHE A 102 10.13 -5.03 3.64
C PHE A 102 9.38 -5.48 4.91
N GLN A 103 10.09 -5.66 6.03
CA GLN A 103 9.48 -6.04 7.30
C GLN A 103 8.74 -4.85 7.92
N ALA A 104 9.39 -3.68 7.96
CA ALA A 104 8.78 -2.42 8.40
C ALA A 104 7.55 -2.06 7.54
N PHE A 105 7.65 -2.21 6.22
CA PHE A 105 6.49 -2.06 5.33
C PHE A 105 5.35 -3.01 5.69
N SER A 106 5.66 -4.31 5.88
CA SER A 106 4.63 -5.31 6.23
C SER A 106 3.96 -4.99 7.56
N LYS A 107 4.70 -4.47 8.55
CA LYS A 107 4.15 -4.13 9.86
C LYS A 107 3.12 -3.01 9.75
N ALA A 108 3.44 -1.91 9.09
CA ALA A 108 2.49 -0.82 8.85
C ALA A 108 1.31 -1.28 7.96
N TYR A 109 1.56 -2.08 6.92
CA TYR A 109 0.52 -2.59 6.04
C TYR A 109 -0.54 -3.42 6.77
N LEU A 110 -0.14 -4.29 7.71
CA LEU A 110 -1.04 -5.15 8.47
C LEU A 110 -1.93 -4.38 9.45
N GLU A 111 -1.69 -3.08 9.67
CA GLU A 111 -2.60 -2.20 10.41
C GLU A 111 -3.88 -1.88 9.60
N PHE A 112 -3.86 -2.06 8.26
CA PHE A 112 -4.95 -1.63 7.36
C PHE A 112 -5.62 -2.77 6.58
N PHE A 113 -4.98 -3.93 6.48
CA PHE A 113 -5.44 -5.05 5.63
C PHE A 113 -5.39 -6.38 6.38
N GLY A 114 -6.38 -7.23 6.15
CA GLY A 114 -6.52 -8.49 6.87
C GLY A 114 -6.85 -8.30 8.35
N THR A 115 -7.38 -7.13 8.73
CA THR A 115 -7.83 -6.82 10.10
C THR A 115 -9.31 -7.19 10.29
N SER A 116 -9.81 -7.04 11.52
CA SER A 116 -11.25 -7.14 11.79
C SER A 116 -12.06 -6.05 11.10
N GLU A 117 -11.56 -4.81 11.00
CA GLU A 117 -12.26 -3.73 10.28
C GLU A 117 -12.17 -3.89 8.75
N ASN A 118 -11.05 -4.43 8.25
CA ASN A 118 -10.84 -4.70 6.83
C ASN A 118 -10.28 -6.11 6.61
N PRO A 119 -11.14 -7.13 6.48
CA PRO A 119 -10.70 -8.51 6.26
C PRO A 119 -10.17 -8.77 4.83
N ASN A 120 -10.33 -7.79 3.92
CA ASN A 120 -9.86 -7.91 2.56
C ASN A 120 -8.35 -7.63 2.46
N ILE A 121 -7.69 -8.34 1.56
CA ILE A 121 -6.31 -8.07 1.14
C ILE A 121 -6.30 -7.96 -0.40
N PRO A 122 -5.51 -7.05 -1.00
CA PRO A 122 -5.38 -6.92 -2.44
C PRO A 122 -4.44 -7.98 -3.06
N VAL A 123 -4.46 -8.09 -4.39
CA VAL A 123 -3.27 -8.59 -5.12
C VAL A 123 -2.16 -7.56 -4.98
N ARG A 124 -0.92 -8.00 -4.73
CA ARG A 124 0.15 -7.08 -4.35
C ARG A 124 1.50 -7.42 -4.96
N THR A 125 2.21 -6.39 -5.39
CA THR A 125 3.64 -6.45 -5.68
C THR A 125 4.38 -5.49 -4.76
N ARG A 126 5.55 -5.90 -4.28
CA ARG A 126 6.51 -5.00 -3.63
C ARG A 126 7.90 -5.26 -4.18
N ALA A 127 8.65 -4.21 -4.48
CA ALA A 127 9.99 -4.32 -5.07
C ALA A 127 10.92 -3.25 -4.50
N GLN A 128 12.20 -3.58 -4.39
CA GLN A 128 13.23 -2.57 -4.17
C GLN A 128 13.56 -1.91 -5.50
N VAL A 129 13.57 -0.57 -5.53
CA VAL A 129 14.00 0.27 -6.66
C VAL A 129 15.26 1.04 -6.26
N THR A 130 15.94 1.63 -7.25
CA THR A 130 17.19 2.38 -7.00
C THR A 130 16.94 3.70 -6.28
N SER A 131 15.83 4.37 -6.60
CA SER A 131 15.47 5.67 -6.05
C SER A 131 13.99 5.96 -6.32
N LEU A 132 13.42 6.86 -5.53
CA LEU A 132 12.16 7.56 -5.83
C LEU A 132 12.49 9.01 -6.23
N VAL A 133 11.46 9.81 -6.50
CA VAL A 133 11.62 11.20 -6.98
C VAL A 133 12.35 12.08 -5.96
N TRP A 134 12.15 11.83 -4.67
CA TRP A 134 12.73 12.62 -3.59
C TRP A 134 13.67 11.81 -2.70
N PRO A 135 14.85 12.32 -2.31
CA PRO A 135 15.86 11.50 -1.62
C PRO A 135 15.44 10.98 -0.25
N GLY A 136 14.57 11.71 0.47
CA GLY A 136 14.03 11.28 1.76
C GLY A 136 12.96 10.19 1.69
N TRP A 137 12.45 9.86 0.50
CA TRP A 137 11.38 8.87 0.34
C TRP A 137 11.96 7.45 0.26
N LEU A 138 11.47 6.60 1.15
CA LEU A 138 11.78 5.19 1.22
C LEU A 138 10.67 4.32 0.62
N VAL A 139 9.45 4.86 0.46
CA VAL A 139 8.28 4.10 -0.02
C VAL A 139 7.41 4.98 -0.92
N GLU A 140 6.91 4.41 -2.02
CA GLU A 140 5.81 4.94 -2.81
C GLU A 140 4.79 3.82 -3.09
N ILE A 141 3.49 4.11 -2.99
CA ILE A 141 2.43 3.11 -3.16
C ILE A 141 1.41 3.58 -4.20
N GLU A 142 1.12 2.73 -5.18
CA GLU A 142 0.01 2.88 -6.12
C GLU A 142 -1.10 1.87 -5.78
N VAL A 143 -2.37 2.29 -5.88
CA VAL A 143 -3.52 1.41 -5.65
C VAL A 143 -4.59 1.57 -6.72
N ILE A 144 -5.29 0.46 -6.98
CA ILE A 144 -6.56 0.43 -7.70
C ILE A 144 -7.62 -0.06 -6.72
N ALA A 145 -8.68 0.73 -6.54
CA ALA A 145 -9.87 0.35 -5.81
C ALA A 145 -11.01 0.01 -6.77
N ALA A 146 -11.85 -0.94 -6.37
CA ALA A 146 -12.97 -1.42 -7.16
C ALA A 146 -14.22 -1.52 -6.28
N LYS A 147 -15.28 -0.80 -6.66
CA LYS A 147 -16.54 -0.77 -5.92
C LYS A 147 -17.70 -0.94 -6.90
N ARG A 148 -18.68 -1.76 -6.52
CA ARG A 148 -19.87 -1.91 -7.36
C ARG A 148 -20.69 -0.63 -7.42
N ARG A 149 -21.32 -0.43 -8.58
CA ARG A 149 -22.45 0.48 -8.73
C ARG A 149 -23.70 -0.09 -8.06
#